data_AF-A0A1C4TYV6-F1
#
_entry.id   AF-A0A1C4TYV6-F1
#
_cell.length_a   1.000
_cell.length_b   1.000
_cell.length_c   1.000
_cell.angle_alpha   90.00
_cell.angle_beta   90.00
_cell.angle_gamma   90.00
#
_symmetry.space_group_name_H-M   'P 1'
#
loop_
_entity.id
_entity.type
_entity.pdbx_description
1 polymer ?
#
loop_
_entity_poly.entity_id
_entity_poly.type
_entity_poly.pdbx_seq_one_letter_code
_entity_poly.pdbx_strand_id
1 'polypeptide(L)'
;MHPVLRYTLTVVGMTTDSQAWVPESCTLPSGQRPLRLAEFDDLFATALLAQQRLSPTELRWRLDATAEATARDLIGRESSCCSFFSFTLAADTGTLRLDVQVPAAHVDVLDALALRAAAGTTA
;
A
#
# COMPACT_ATOMS: atom_id res chain seq x y z
N MET A 1 -22.07 60.02 7.80
CA MET A 1 -21.98 58.56 7.99
C MET A 1 -22.01 57.90 6.62
N HIS A 2 -21.20 56.83 6.46
CA HIS A 2 -20.67 56.17 5.25
C HIS A 2 -19.41 56.83 4.65
N PRO A 3 -18.43 56.09 4.07
CA PRO A 3 -18.18 54.63 4.00
C PRO A 3 -16.73 54.26 4.49
N VAL A 4 -16.29 53.00 4.61
CA VAL A 4 -15.60 52.15 3.61
C VAL A 4 -15.43 50.74 4.22
N LEU A 5 -16.00 49.67 3.65
CA LEU A 5 -15.49 48.74 2.63
C LEU A 5 -14.31 47.81 3.00
N ARG A 6 -14.56 46.49 2.82
CA ARG A 6 -13.64 45.35 2.62
C ARG A 6 -12.94 44.87 3.92
N TYR A 7 -13.01 43.61 4.31
CA TYR A 7 -12.70 42.40 3.55
C TYR A 7 -13.40 41.16 4.18
N THR A 8 -13.98 40.31 3.34
CA THR A 8 -14.27 38.90 3.69
C THR A 8 -13.17 38.04 3.10
N LEU A 9 -12.36 37.42 3.95
CA LEU A 9 -11.63 36.21 3.60
C LEU A 9 -11.29 35.46 4.89
N THR A 10 -11.96 34.35 5.14
CA THR A 10 -11.34 33.26 5.91
C THR A 10 -11.73 31.96 5.25
N VAL A 11 -10.67 31.24 4.92
CA VAL A 11 -10.55 30.10 4.02
C VAL A 11 -11.45 28.94 4.48
N VAL A 12 -12.21 28.42 3.52
CA VAL A 12 -12.91 27.12 3.59
C VAL A 12 -11.89 26.04 3.90
N GLY A 13 -12.26 25.14 4.80
CA GLY A 13 -11.44 24.05 5.33
C GLY A 13 -10.53 23.39 4.30
N MET A 14 -9.24 23.42 4.63
CA MET A 14 -8.24 22.56 4.03
C MET A 14 -7.51 21.88 5.19
N THR A 15 -8.22 20.99 5.89
CA THR A 15 -7.57 19.98 6.71
C THR A 15 -7.20 18.87 5.74
N THR A 16 -5.97 18.91 5.25
CA THR A 16 -5.34 17.81 4.52
C THR A 16 -5.21 16.64 5.50
N ASP A 17 -6.29 15.88 5.66
CA ASP A 17 -6.22 14.56 6.29
C ASP A 17 -5.72 13.58 5.22
N SER A 18 -4.40 13.59 5.04
CA SER A 18 -3.71 12.53 4.30
C SER A 18 -2.90 11.65 5.25
N GLN A 19 -3.33 11.51 6.52
CA GLN A 19 -2.54 10.80 7.53
C GLN A 19 -3.30 9.75 8.36
N ALA A 20 -4.62 9.57 8.23
CA ALA A 20 -5.36 8.66 9.11
C ALA A 20 -5.56 7.22 8.60
N TRP A 21 -4.59 6.62 7.91
CA TRP A 21 -4.60 5.16 7.63
C TRP A 21 -3.35 4.46 8.15
N VAL A 22 -3.02 4.64 9.43
CA VAL A 22 -2.04 3.73 10.05
C VAL A 22 -2.58 3.21 11.37
N PRO A 23 -2.81 1.90 11.51
CA PRO A 23 -3.27 1.33 12.77
C PRO A 23 -2.22 1.52 13.86
N GLU A 24 -2.71 1.67 15.09
CA GLU A 24 -1.98 2.04 16.31
C GLU A 24 -0.97 0.96 16.76
N SER A 25 -1.06 -0.24 16.17
CA SER A 25 -0.08 -1.32 16.31
C SER A 25 1.27 -1.01 15.68
N CYS A 26 1.32 0.03 14.84
CA CYS A 26 2.51 0.52 14.23
C CYS A 26 3.18 1.48 15.24
N THR A 27 4.19 1.00 15.96
CA THR A 27 5.01 1.76 16.94
C THR A 27 6.41 2.09 16.41
N LEU A 28 6.62 2.04 15.10
CA LEU A 28 7.85 2.51 14.46
C LEU A 28 7.84 4.05 14.33
N PRO A 29 8.92 4.77 14.74
CA PRO A 29 9.01 6.23 14.62
C PRO A 29 8.82 6.66 13.16
N SER A 30 8.16 7.80 12.99
CA SER A 30 7.72 8.43 11.72
C SER A 30 8.83 8.73 10.69
N GLY A 31 10.10 8.38 10.97
CA GLY A 31 11.17 8.32 9.96
C GLY A 31 11.27 6.98 9.22
N GLN A 32 10.49 5.97 9.62
CA GLN A 32 10.45 4.62 9.06
C GLN A 32 9.03 4.20 8.64
N ARG A 33 8.22 5.15 8.15
CA ARG A 33 6.97 4.85 7.44
C ARG A 33 6.90 5.58 6.11
N PRO A 34 6.16 5.05 5.12
CA PRO A 34 5.31 3.86 5.20
C PRO A 34 6.12 2.61 4.83
N LEU A 35 5.48 1.48 4.50
CA LEU A 35 6.07 0.47 3.63
C LEU A 35 6.96 1.12 2.55
N ARG A 36 7.83 0.35 1.90
CA ARG A 36 8.47 0.79 0.65
C ARG A 36 7.43 0.93 -0.48
N LEU A 37 6.42 1.77 -0.25
CA LEU A 37 5.20 1.95 -1.03
C LEU A 37 5.57 2.42 -2.42
N ALA A 38 6.56 3.30 -2.57
CA ALA A 38 7.03 3.70 -3.89
C ALA A 38 7.62 2.49 -4.67
N GLU A 39 8.36 1.59 -4.01
CA GLU A 39 8.90 0.40 -4.67
C GLU A 39 7.80 -0.64 -4.94
N PHE A 40 6.81 -0.77 -4.05
CA PHE A 40 5.62 -1.59 -4.28
C PHE A 40 4.74 -1.03 -5.39
N ASP A 41 4.51 0.28 -5.42
CA ASP A 41 3.74 0.98 -6.43
C ASP A 41 4.42 0.83 -7.80
N ASP A 42 5.75 0.92 -7.87
CA ASP A 42 6.53 0.63 -9.08
C ASP A 42 6.43 -0.84 -9.51
N LEU A 43 6.57 -1.78 -8.56
CA LEU A 43 6.35 -3.21 -8.82
C LEU A 43 4.94 -3.46 -9.36
N PHE A 44 3.93 -2.80 -8.80
CA PHE A 44 2.55 -2.95 -9.23
C PHE A 44 2.32 -2.36 -10.62
N ALA A 45 2.85 -1.17 -10.89
CA ALA A 45 2.71 -0.52 -12.19
C ALA A 45 3.44 -1.28 -13.32
N THR A 46 4.56 -1.92 -13.01
CA THR A 46 5.42 -2.54 -14.04
C THR A 46 5.19 -4.03 -14.23
N ALA A 47 4.82 -4.75 -13.17
CA ALA A 47 4.83 -6.21 -13.17
C ALA A 47 3.50 -6.83 -12.71
N LEU A 48 2.53 -6.07 -12.19
CA LEU A 48 1.26 -6.65 -11.76
C LEU A 48 0.39 -7.05 -12.96
N LEU A 49 0.17 -8.35 -13.09
CA LEU A 49 -0.68 -8.93 -14.12
C LEU A 49 -2.12 -9.09 -13.63
N ALA A 50 -2.31 -9.46 -12.36
CA ALA A 50 -3.63 -9.59 -11.77
C ALA A 50 -3.61 -9.49 -10.24
N GLN A 51 -4.71 -8.99 -9.68
CA GLN A 51 -4.99 -8.99 -8.25
C GLN A 51 -6.25 -9.81 -7.96
N GLN A 52 -6.20 -10.62 -6.91
CA GLN A 52 -7.33 -11.38 -6.41
C GLN A 52 -7.38 -11.33 -4.88
N ARG A 53 -8.51 -10.87 -4.32
CA ARG A 53 -8.77 -10.99 -2.87
C ARG A 53 -9.36 -12.38 -2.59
N LEU A 54 -8.66 -13.19 -1.79
CA LEU A 54 -9.09 -14.55 -1.45
C LEU A 54 -9.94 -14.58 -0.17
N SER A 55 -9.60 -13.73 0.80
CA SER A 55 -10.36 -13.55 2.04
C SER A 55 -10.13 -12.14 2.60
N PRO A 56 -10.85 -11.70 3.64
CA PRO A 56 -10.59 -10.41 4.29
C PRO A 56 -9.14 -10.27 4.78
N THR A 57 -8.45 -11.37 5.06
CA THR A 57 -7.07 -11.37 5.57
C THR A 57 -6.04 -11.86 4.54
N GLU A 58 -6.45 -12.13 3.30
CA GLU A 58 -5.58 -12.74 2.29
C GLU A 58 -5.78 -12.14 0.90
N LEU A 59 -4.67 -11.69 0.31
CA LEU A 59 -4.58 -11.12 -1.02
C LEU A 59 -3.58 -11.91 -1.85
N ARG A 60 -3.91 -12.14 -3.12
CA ARG A 60 -3.07 -12.81 -4.10
C ARG A 60 -2.77 -11.86 -5.25
N TRP A 61 -1.49 -11.66 -5.51
CA TRP A 61 -1.00 -10.97 -6.70
C TRP A 61 -0.35 -11.97 -7.65
N ARG A 62 -0.62 -11.79 -8.94
CA ARG A 62 0.12 -12.40 -10.03
C ARG A 62 0.99 -11.33 -10.65
N LEU A 63 2.29 -11.55 -10.59
CA LEU A 63 3.32 -10.69 -11.14
C LEU A 63 3.96 -11.36 -12.36
N ASP A 64 4.59 -10.58 -13.22
CA ASP A 64 5.47 -11.10 -14.27
C ASP A 64 6.69 -11.81 -13.64
N ALA A 65 7.15 -12.91 -14.23
CA ALA A 65 8.29 -13.67 -13.72
C ALA A 65 9.60 -12.86 -13.70
N THR A 66 9.74 -11.84 -14.56
CA THR A 66 10.90 -10.94 -14.57
C THR A 66 11.04 -10.14 -13.27
N ALA A 67 9.95 -9.97 -12.52
CA ALA A 67 9.95 -9.24 -11.26
C ALA A 67 10.26 -10.10 -10.03
N GLU A 68 10.61 -11.39 -10.18
CA GLU A 68 10.86 -12.30 -9.07
C GLU A 68 11.94 -11.80 -8.11
N ALA A 69 13.07 -11.34 -8.64
CA ALA A 69 14.17 -10.82 -7.83
C ALA A 69 13.72 -9.60 -7.01
N THR A 70 13.04 -8.64 -7.65
CA THR A 70 12.51 -7.43 -7.01
C THR A 70 11.46 -7.75 -5.95
N ALA A 71 10.51 -8.63 -6.26
CA ALA A 71 9.46 -9.05 -5.33
C ALA A 71 10.07 -9.74 -4.10
N ARG A 72 11.02 -10.66 -4.30
CA ARG A 72 11.69 -11.39 -3.21
C ARG A 72 12.49 -10.46 -2.29
N ASP A 73 13.21 -9.51 -2.88
CA ASP A 73 13.98 -8.51 -2.15
C ASP A 73 13.07 -7.58 -1.32
N LEU A 74 11.97 -7.09 -1.92
CA LEU A 74 10.97 -6.29 -1.21
C LEU A 74 10.32 -7.03 -0.05
N ILE A 75 9.91 -8.29 -0.26
CA ILE A 75 9.32 -9.12 0.79
C ILE A 75 10.32 -9.40 1.90
N GLY A 76 11.59 -9.67 1.57
CA GLY A 76 12.64 -9.88 2.56
C GLY A 76 12.82 -8.67 3.46
N ARG A 77 12.81 -7.47 2.88
CA ARG A 77 12.89 -6.22 3.65
C ARG A 77 11.63 -5.96 4.46
N GLU A 78 10.46 -6.18 3.88
CA GLU A 78 9.19 -5.90 4.55
C GLU A 78 8.92 -6.86 5.71
N SER A 79 9.17 -8.16 5.52
CA SER A 79 9.05 -9.15 6.60
C SER A 79 10.00 -8.88 7.77
N SER A 80 11.15 -8.23 7.53
CA SER A 80 12.07 -7.80 8.59
C SER A 80 11.59 -6.56 9.37
N CYS A 81 10.84 -5.67 8.71
CA CYS A 81 10.30 -4.45 9.30
C CYS A 81 8.93 -4.69 9.98
N CYS A 82 8.11 -5.53 9.36
CA CYS A 82 6.72 -5.81 9.69
C CYS A 82 6.49 -7.33 9.76
N SER A 83 6.85 -7.94 10.89
CA SER A 83 6.78 -9.39 11.09
C SER A 83 5.36 -9.98 11.15
N PHE A 84 4.32 -9.12 11.16
CA PHE A 84 2.93 -9.56 11.14
C PHE A 84 2.45 -9.98 9.74
N PHE A 85 3.12 -9.55 8.67
CA PHE A 85 2.80 -10.02 7.34
C PHE A 85 3.34 -11.43 7.12
N SER A 86 2.51 -12.29 6.57
CA SER A 86 2.96 -13.56 6.01
C SER A 86 2.94 -13.46 4.49
N PHE A 87 4.11 -13.68 3.88
CA PHE A 87 4.29 -13.64 2.43
C PHE A 87 4.62 -15.05 1.93
N THR A 88 3.88 -15.52 0.93
CA THR A 88 4.17 -16.77 0.23
C THR A 88 4.43 -16.46 -1.24
N LEU A 89 5.67 -16.65 -1.67
CA LEU A 89 6.09 -16.56 -3.08
C LEU A 89 6.09 -17.96 -3.71
N ALA A 90 5.48 -18.08 -4.88
CA ALA A 90 5.56 -19.27 -5.71
C ALA A 90 5.76 -18.88 -7.18
N ALA A 91 6.85 -19.33 -7.78
CA ALA A 91 7.03 -19.23 -9.22
C ALA A 91 6.08 -20.19 -9.94
N ASP A 92 5.45 -19.71 -11.00
CA ASP A 92 4.58 -20.46 -11.91
C ASP A 92 5.12 -20.35 -13.34
N THR A 93 4.44 -20.92 -14.33
CA THR A 93 4.96 -20.94 -15.72
C THR A 93 4.85 -19.56 -16.35
N GLY A 94 5.93 -18.78 -16.27
CA GLY A 94 6.01 -17.42 -16.82
C GLY A 94 5.36 -16.35 -15.95
N THR A 95 4.88 -16.68 -14.75
CA THR A 95 4.34 -15.71 -13.79
C THR A 95 4.81 -16.03 -12.38
N LEU A 96 4.72 -15.05 -11.50
CA LEU A 96 5.05 -15.18 -10.10
C LEU A 96 3.80 -14.93 -9.26
N ARG A 97 3.47 -15.88 -8.39
CA ARG A 97 2.38 -15.74 -7.43
C ARG A 97 2.93 -15.22 -6.11
N LEU A 98 2.37 -14.12 -5.63
CA LEU A 98 2.65 -13.56 -4.32
C LEU A 98 1.36 -13.53 -3.51
N ASP A 99 1.31 -14.36 -2.48
CA ASP A 99 0.21 -14.39 -1.52
C ASP A 99 0.62 -13.62 -0.26
N VAL A 100 -0.21 -12.66 0.14
CA VAL A 100 -0.01 -11.80 1.31
C VAL A 100 -1.14 -12.03 2.29
N GLN A 101 -0.78 -12.41 3.51
CA GLN A 101 -1.71 -12.66 4.60
C GLN A 101 -1.38 -11.77 5.80
N VAL A 102 -2.42 -11.31 6.49
CA VAL A 102 -2.31 -10.51 7.71
C VAL A 102 -3.25 -11.03 8.80
N PRO A 103 -2.93 -10.81 10.09
CA PRO A 103 -3.90 -10.99 11.16
C PRO A 103 -5.12 -10.09 10.97
N ALA A 104 -6.28 -10.52 11.48
CA ALA A 104 -7.54 -9.78 11.38
C ALA A 104 -7.46 -8.32 11.88
N ALA A 105 -6.55 -8.03 12.82
CA ALA A 105 -6.31 -6.69 13.35
C ALA A 105 -5.62 -5.72 12.36
N HIS A 106 -5.10 -6.21 11.24
CA HIS A 106 -4.35 -5.44 10.23
C HIS A 106 -4.96 -5.55 8.83
N VAL A 107 -6.25 -5.91 8.74
CA VAL A 107 -7.00 -6.01 7.47
C VAL A 107 -7.02 -4.67 6.74
N ASP A 108 -7.07 -3.58 7.49
CA ASP A 108 -6.97 -2.23 6.97
C ASP A 108 -5.66 -2.02 6.18
N VAL A 109 -4.52 -2.47 6.69
CA VAL A 109 -3.24 -2.38 5.97
C VAL A 109 -3.30 -3.17 4.65
N LEU A 110 -3.91 -4.36 4.68
CA LEU A 110 -4.08 -5.19 3.48
C LEU A 110 -5.04 -4.53 2.45
N ASP A 111 -6.10 -3.88 2.92
CA ASP A 111 -7.05 -3.13 2.08
C ASP A 111 -6.35 -1.95 1.38
N ALA A 112 -5.52 -1.20 2.10
CA ALA A 112 -4.76 -0.10 1.51
C ALA A 112 -3.76 -0.59 0.45
N LEU A 113 -3.12 -1.73 0.65
CA LEU A 113 -2.27 -2.36 -0.36
C LEU A 113 -3.06 -2.79 -1.60
N ALA A 114 -4.24 -3.38 -1.40
CA ALA A 114 -5.11 -3.80 -2.50
C ALA A 114 -5.60 -2.61 -3.35
N LEU A 115 -5.92 -1.48 -2.70
CA LEU A 115 -6.32 -0.25 -3.38
C LEU A 115 -5.17 0.35 -4.21
N ARG A 116 -3.95 0.34 -3.67
CA ARG A 116 -2.75 0.81 -4.38
C ARG A 116 -2.41 -0.02 -5.60
N ALA A 117 -2.38 -1.33 -5.43
CA ALA A 117 -2.13 -2.26 -6.53
C ALA A 117 -3.19 -2.11 -7.63
N ALA A 118 -4.48 -1.97 -7.26
CA ALA A 118 -5.53 -1.68 -8.22
C ALA A 118 -5.30 -0.36 -8.98
N ALA A 119 -4.90 0.71 -8.28
CA ALA A 119 -4.58 1.99 -8.91
C ALA A 119 -3.39 1.89 -9.89
N GLY A 120 -2.35 1.12 -9.55
CA GLY A 120 -1.16 0.92 -10.40
C GLY A 120 -1.41 0.17 -11.70
N THR A 121 -2.39 -0.75 -11.74
CA THR A 121 -2.78 -1.48 -12.97
C THR A 121 -3.60 -0.67 -13.98
N THR A 122 -4.06 0.54 -13.64
CA THR A 122 -5.02 1.30 -14.47
C THR A 122 -4.37 2.22 -15.52
N ALA A 123 -3.11 1.98 -15.90
CA ALA A 123 -2.36 2.82 -16.84
C ALA A 123 -2.22 2.19 -18.23
#